data_AF-A0A918G8M5-F1
#
_entry.id   AF-A0A918G8M5-F1
#
_cell.length_a   1.000
_cell.length_b   1.000
_cell.length_c   1.000
_cell.angle_alpha   90.00
_cell.angle_beta   90.00
_cell.angle_gamma   90.00
#
_symmetry.space_group_name_H-M   'P 1'
#
loop_
_entity.id
_entity.type
_entity.pdbx_description
1 polymer ?
#
loop_
_entity_poly.entity_id
_entity_poly.type
_entity_poly.pdbx_seq_one_letter_code
_entity_poly.pdbx_strand_id
1 'polypeptide(L)'
;MIRVVLVGDLPALARELRDRGVEVVYTGPLAPGPAAAVAAQEDPDAVAVADHADAVAALVDDIPVVPAADVLAWVDTAGDRTHHPR
;
A
#
# COMPACT_ATOMS: atom_id res chain seq x y z
N MET A 1 -10.43 8.88 -1.59
CA MET A 1 -9.17 8.86 -2.36
C MET A 1 -8.29 7.84 -1.69
N ILE A 2 -7.71 6.91 -2.44
CA ILE A 2 -6.95 5.78 -1.88
C ILE A 2 -5.50 6.22 -1.64
N ARG A 3 -4.95 5.95 -0.45
CA ARG A 3 -3.55 6.10 -0.08
C ARG A 3 -2.90 4.73 0.12
N VAL A 4 -1.74 4.53 -0.50
CA VAL A 4 -0.94 3.31 -0.35
C VAL A 4 0.48 3.66 0.10
N VAL A 5 0.94 2.99 1.16
CA VAL A 5 2.38 2.94 1.49
C VAL A 5 3.01 1.82 0.68
N LEU A 6 3.97 2.16 -0.20
CA LEU A 6 4.67 1.20 -1.05
C LEU A 6 6.09 0.98 -0.54
N VAL A 7 6.37 -0.26 -0.13
CA VAL A 7 7.63 -0.72 0.45
C VAL A 7 8.32 -1.67 -0.51
N GLY A 8 9.54 -1.33 -0.92
CA GLY A 8 10.37 -2.05 -1.88
C GLY A 8 10.96 -1.13 -2.96
N ASP A 9 11.92 -1.64 -3.73
CA ASP A 9 12.52 -0.91 -4.86
C ASP A 9 11.66 -1.05 -6.12
N LEU A 10 10.53 -0.33 -6.13
CA LEU A 10 9.47 -0.45 -7.14
C LEU A 10 9.05 0.91 -7.73
N PRO A 11 9.99 1.70 -8.28
CA PRO A 11 9.68 3.06 -8.76
C PRO A 11 8.68 3.08 -9.93
N ALA A 12 8.68 2.06 -10.79
CA ALA A 12 7.73 1.93 -11.89
C ALA A 12 6.29 1.73 -11.38
N LEU A 13 6.12 0.86 -10.39
CA LEU A 13 4.82 0.62 -9.76
C LEU A 13 4.32 1.85 -9.01
N ALA A 14 5.22 2.55 -8.30
CA ALA A 14 4.90 3.81 -7.63
C ALA A 14 4.37 4.86 -8.61
N ARG A 15 4.93 4.91 -9.83
CA ARG A 15 4.46 5.79 -10.90
C ARG A 15 3.09 5.34 -11.41
N GLU A 16 2.92 4.05 -11.71
CA GLU A 16 1.65 3.54 -12.24
C GLU A 16 0.47 3.78 -11.27
N LEU A 17 0.68 3.56 -9.97
CA LEU A 17 -0.31 3.86 -8.94
C LEU A 17 -0.71 5.35 -8.93
N ARG A 18 0.27 6.26 -9.03
CA ARG A 18 0.01 7.70 -9.10
C ARG A 18 -0.72 8.11 -10.38
N ASP A 19 -0.39 7.49 -11.51
CA ASP A 19 -1.06 7.73 -12.79
C ASP A 19 -2.54 7.30 -12.74
N ARG A 20 -2.90 6.37 -11.84
CA ARG A 20 -4.29 5.97 -11.51
C ARG A 20 -4.97 6.84 -10.45
N GLY A 21 -4.32 7.89 -9.97
CA GLY A 21 -4.87 8.79 -8.94
C GLY A 21 -4.78 8.27 -7.51
N VAL A 22 -3.95 7.25 -7.26
CA VAL A 22 -3.64 6.78 -5.90
C VAL A 22 -2.58 7.71 -5.29
N GLU A 23 -2.77 8.07 -4.03
CA GLU A 23 -1.73 8.74 -3.25
C GLU A 23 -0.70 7.71 -2.80
N VAL A 24 0.57 7.89 -3.19
CA VAL A 24 1.62 6.88 -2.92
C VAL A 24 2.73 7.46 -2.06
N VAL A 25 2.85 6.91 -0.84
CA VAL A 25 4.03 7.08 0.01
C VAL A 25 5.04 6.02 -0.38
N TYR A 26 6.04 6.40 -1.17
CA TYR A 26 7.10 5.50 -1.62
C TYR A 26 8.28 5.56 -0.65
N THR A 27 8.55 4.46 0.03
CA THR A 27 9.58 4.41 1.08
C THR A 27 10.88 3.75 0.64
N GLY A 28 10.88 3.06 -0.50
CA GLY A 28 11.97 2.16 -0.89
C GLY A 28 11.99 0.89 -0.03
N PRO A 29 13.09 0.12 -0.04
CA PRO A 29 13.22 -1.07 0.81
C PRO A 29 13.29 -0.71 2.29
N LEU A 30 12.37 -1.25 3.09
CA LEU A 30 12.39 -1.15 4.54
C LEU A 30 12.26 -2.53 5.19
N ALA A 31 12.87 -2.68 6.36
CA ALA A 31 12.59 -3.83 7.21
C ALA A 31 11.14 -3.76 7.76
N PRO A 32 10.56 -4.88 8.22
CA PRO A 32 9.15 -4.92 8.62
C PRO A 32 8.77 -3.91 9.72
N GLY A 33 9.60 -3.71 10.74
CA GLY A 33 9.35 -2.75 11.82
C GLY A 33 9.25 -1.30 11.32
N PRO A 34 10.26 -0.77 10.61
CA PRO A 34 10.18 0.54 9.98
C PRO A 34 9.01 0.69 9.00
N ALA A 35 8.69 -0.35 8.22
CA ALA A 35 7.54 -0.33 7.31
C ALA A 35 6.21 -0.15 8.08
N ALA A 36 6.02 -0.90 9.17
CA ALA A 36 4.84 -0.78 10.04
C ALA A 36 4.78 0.60 10.72
N ALA A 37 5.92 1.14 11.15
CA ALA A 37 5.99 2.47 11.75
C ALA A 37 5.59 3.58 10.76
N VAL A 38 5.93 3.45 9.47
CA VAL A 38 5.46 4.38 8.43
C VAL A 38 3.96 4.21 8.20
N ALA A 39 3.48 2.97 8.11
CA ALA A 39 2.04 2.72 7.96
C ALA A 39 1.22 3.37 9.09
N ALA A 40 1.68 3.23 10.34
CA ALA A 40 1.01 3.86 11.48
C ALA A 40 1.03 5.40 11.47
N GLN A 41 2.03 6.02 10.83
CA GLN A 41 2.14 7.48 10.73
C GLN A 41 1.28 8.05 9.59
N GLU A 42 1.23 7.34 8.47
CA GLU A 42 0.57 7.81 7.23
C GLU A 42 -0.91 7.44 7.14
N ASP A 43 -1.35 6.50 8.00
CA ASP A 43 -2.71 5.96 8.04
C ASP A 43 -3.23 5.59 6.63
N PRO A 44 -2.51 4.73 5.89
CA PRO A 44 -2.88 4.38 4.52
C PRO A 44 -4.07 3.41 4.49
N ASP A 45 -4.79 3.41 3.35
CA ASP A 45 -5.82 2.40 3.09
C ASP A 45 -5.21 1.00 2.87
N ALA A 46 -3.94 0.91 2.46
CA ALA A 46 -3.19 -0.33 2.36
C ALA A 46 -1.67 -0.14 2.42
N VAL A 47 -0.97 -1.20 2.80
CA VAL A 47 0.50 -1.30 2.71
C VAL A 47 0.85 -2.33 1.64
N ALA A 48 1.48 -1.87 0.56
CA ALA A 48 1.97 -2.73 -0.51
C ALA A 48 3.44 -3.06 -0.27
N VAL A 49 3.79 -4.36 -0.19
CA VAL A 49 5.14 -4.80 0.19
C VAL A 49 5.72 -5.75 -0.84
N ALA A 50 6.94 -5.48 -1.30
CA ALA A 50 7.67 -6.35 -2.21
C ALA A 50 8.03 -7.70 -1.56
N ASP A 51 8.51 -7.66 -0.31
CA ASP A 51 9.04 -8.81 0.42
C ASP A 51 8.56 -8.81 1.88
N HIS A 52 8.45 -9.98 2.51
CA HIS A 52 8.07 -10.10 3.93
C HIS A 52 6.69 -9.52 4.30
N ALA A 53 5.70 -9.61 3.38
CA ALA A 53 4.34 -9.13 3.60
C ALA A 53 3.73 -9.66 4.92
N ASP A 54 3.88 -10.96 5.22
CA ASP A 54 3.37 -11.56 6.45
C ASP A 54 3.98 -10.95 7.73
N ALA A 55 5.27 -10.59 7.68
CA ALA A 55 5.95 -9.97 8.81
C ALA A 55 5.50 -8.53 9.04
N VAL A 56 5.20 -7.79 7.96
CA VAL A 56 4.61 -6.45 8.06
C VAL A 56 3.17 -6.55 8.57
N ALA A 57 2.38 -7.50 8.05
CA ALA A 57 1.00 -7.75 8.46
C ALA A 57 0.86 -8.08 9.95
N ALA A 58 1.84 -8.79 10.52
CA ALA A 58 1.86 -9.07 11.96
C ALA A 58 2.15 -7.83 12.85
N LEU A 59 2.56 -6.71 12.25
CA LEU A 59 2.98 -5.49 12.96
C LEU A 59 2.04 -4.30 12.71
N VAL A 60 1.13 -4.40 11.75
CA VAL A 60 0.12 -3.36 11.47
C VAL A 60 -1.25 -3.88 11.83
N ASP A 61 -1.95 -3.13 12.68
CA ASP A 61 -3.33 -3.44 13.05
C ASP A 61 -4.29 -2.74 12.08
N ASP A 62 -5.35 -3.44 11.67
CA ASP A 62 -6.47 -2.91 10.88
C ASP A 62 -6.14 -2.30 9.50
N ILE A 63 -4.90 -2.40 9.02
CA ILE A 63 -4.48 -1.98 7.69
C ILE A 63 -4.17 -3.21 6.83
N PRO A 64 -4.82 -3.37 5.66
CA PRO A 64 -4.55 -4.50 4.79
C PRO A 64 -3.12 -4.42 4.23
N VAL A 65 -2.37 -5.49 4.41
CA VAL A 65 -1.05 -5.68 3.78
C VAL A 65 -1.22 -6.53 2.54
N VAL A 66 -0.75 -6.00 1.41
CA VAL A 66 -0.93 -6.60 0.09
C VAL A 66 0.45 -6.84 -0.53
N PRO A 67 0.72 -8.00 -1.15
CA PRO A 67 1.91 -8.17 -1.97
C PRO A 67 1.95 -7.10 -3.07
N ALA A 68 3.13 -6.52 -3.32
CA ALA A 68 3.24 -5.45 -4.31
C ALA A 68 2.82 -5.88 -5.73
N ALA A 69 2.92 -7.17 -6.06
CA ALA A 69 2.43 -7.72 -7.33
C ALA A 69 0.90 -7.60 -7.49
N ASP A 70 0.15 -7.55 -6.38
CA ASP A 70 -1.31 -7.59 -6.37
C ASP A 70 -1.94 -6.22 -6.10
N VAL A 71 -1.14 -5.20 -5.77
CA VAL A 71 -1.64 -3.90 -5.31
C VAL A 71 -2.52 -3.20 -6.35
N LEU A 72 -2.22 -3.33 -7.64
CA LEU A 72 -3.02 -2.70 -8.70
C LEU A 72 -4.44 -3.28 -8.75
N ALA A 73 -4.55 -4.61 -8.68
CA ALA A 73 -5.85 -5.29 -8.64
C ALA A 73 -6.63 -4.97 -7.36
N TRP A 74 -5.93 -4.83 -6.24
CA TRP A 74 -6.52 -4.39 -4.97
C TRP A 74 -7.09 -2.97 -5.08
N VAL A 75 -6.32 -2.03 -5.64
CA VAL A 75 -6.74 -0.64 -5.85
C VAL A 75 -7.98 -0.58 -6.74
N ASP A 76 -8.00 -1.33 -7.85
CA ASP A 76 -9.14 -1.35 -8.76
C ASP A 76 -10.42 -1.82 -8.02
N THR A 77 -10.29 -2.84 -7.18
CA THR A 77 -11.41 -3.36 -6.36
C THR A 77 -11.84 -2.39 -5.25
N ALA A 78 -10.89 -1.73 -4.59
CA ALA A 78 -11.15 -0.77 -3.52
C ALA A 78 -11.79 0.52 -4.09
N GLY A 79 -11.34 0.96 -5.27
CA GLY A 79 -11.85 2.11 -6.00
C GLY A 79 -13.34 1.97 -6.30
N ASP A 80 -13.77 0.79 -6.78
CA ASP A 80 -15.17 0.48 -7.06
C ASP A 80 -16.08 0.63 -5.85
N ARG A 81 -15.62 0.25 -4.65
CA ARG A 81 -16.40 0.38 -3.41
C ARG A 81 -16.59 1.82 -2.97
N THR A 82 -15.61 2.68 -3.27
CA THR A 82 -15.70 4.12 -2.96
C THR A 82 -16.55 4.91 -3.96
N HIS A 83 -16.76 4.38 -5.17
CA HIS A 83 -17.55 4.99 -6.25
C HIS A 83 -19.02 4.52 -6.31
N HIS A 84 -19.52 3.82 -5.29
CA HIS A 84 -20.95 3.62 -5.10
C HIS A 84 -21.52 4.69 -4.14
N PRO A 85 -21.99 5.84 -4.66
CA PRO A 85 -22.89 6.68 -3.88
C PRO A 85 -24.19 5.90 -3.68
N ARG A 86 -24.60 5.76 -2.42
CA ARG A 86 -26.03 5.62 -2.12
C ARG A 86 -26.71 6.96 -2.37
#